data_AF-A0A135LRA1-F1
#
_entry.id   AF-A0A135LRA1-F1
#
_cell.length_a   1.000
_cell.length_b   1.000
_cell.length_c   1.000
_cell.angle_alpha   90.00
_cell.angle_beta   90.00
_cell.angle_gamma   90.00
#
_symmetry.space_group_name_H-M   'P 1'
#
loop_
_entity.id
_entity.type
_entity.pdbx_description
1 polymer ?
#
loop_
_entity_poly.entity_id
_entity_poly.type
_entity_poly.pdbx_seq_one_letter_code
_entity_poly.pdbx_strand_id
1 'polypeptide(L)'
;MPSKEHGAATGTLASEVSKQLGRMGPNVENEIVAFSGSGIRAEGRGKEADFAWGPQVPPDAVDDSGSVTVAVEVAVSQKPTMLKRDIDYWLSPTAGNANLVIAVKVGRSDPEVSIELWRQADRGAHRTQHTIIKKVNSRVIILGDEVTIPFKDLLGRERSAPGEIDVTITKEQLERVARAIWSQQRF
;
A
#
# COMPACT_ATOMS: atom_id res chain seq x y z
N MET A 1 -20.09 2.25 0.49
CA MET A 1 -19.51 1.24 -0.43
C MET A 1 -18.34 1.89 -1.15
N PRO A 2 -17.19 1.23 -1.24
CA PRO A 2 -16.06 1.71 -2.04
C PRO A 2 -16.48 1.85 -3.51
N SER A 3 -15.91 2.82 -4.23
CA SER A 3 -16.18 2.99 -5.66
C SER A 3 -15.44 1.93 -6.50
N LYS A 4 -15.78 1.80 -7.79
CA LYS A 4 -15.15 0.80 -8.67
C LYS A 4 -13.67 1.09 -8.88
N GLU A 5 -13.34 2.36 -9.04
CA GLU A 5 -11.96 2.84 -9.16
C GLU A 5 -11.15 2.62 -7.88
N HIS A 6 -11.78 2.68 -6.71
CA HIS A 6 -11.16 2.30 -5.44
C HIS A 6 -10.81 0.80 -5.42
N GLY A 7 -11.77 -0.07 -5.76
CA GLY A 7 -11.52 -1.51 -5.86
C GLY A 7 -10.48 -1.89 -6.93
N ALA A 8 -10.44 -1.16 -8.05
CA ALA A 8 -9.42 -1.35 -9.07
C ALA A 8 -8.02 -0.96 -8.59
N ALA A 9 -7.90 0.13 -7.81
CA ALA A 9 -6.64 0.56 -7.22
C ALA A 9 -6.10 -0.50 -6.24
N THR A 10 -6.92 -0.92 -5.27
CA THR A 10 -6.52 -1.92 -4.27
C THR A 10 -6.20 -3.27 -4.92
N GLY A 11 -7.09 -3.79 -5.77
CA GLY A 11 -6.92 -5.11 -6.38
C GLY A 11 -5.73 -5.20 -7.33
N THR A 12 -5.49 -4.18 -8.16
CA THR A 12 -4.37 -4.21 -9.11
C THR A 12 -3.03 -4.01 -8.40
N LEU A 13 -2.98 -3.08 -7.43
CA LEU A 13 -1.78 -2.88 -6.61
C LEU A 13 -1.43 -4.15 -5.84
N ALA A 14 -2.43 -4.77 -5.21
CA ALA A 14 -2.24 -6.01 -4.47
C ALA A 14 -1.71 -7.13 -5.38
N SER A 15 -2.27 -7.28 -6.58
CA SER A 15 -1.82 -8.27 -7.55
C SER A 15 -0.36 -8.06 -7.97
N GLU A 16 0.09 -6.82 -8.19
CA GLU A 16 1.49 -6.55 -8.56
C GLU A 16 2.46 -6.85 -7.40
N VAL A 17 2.07 -6.58 -6.15
CA VAL A 17 2.86 -6.98 -4.97
C VAL A 17 2.92 -8.50 -4.84
N SER A 18 1.79 -9.21 -4.93
CA SER A 18 1.75 -10.67 -4.84
C SER A 18 2.62 -11.35 -5.90
N LYS A 19 2.67 -10.82 -7.13
CA LYS A 19 3.57 -11.34 -8.18
C LYS A 19 5.04 -11.24 -7.81
N GLN A 20 5.45 -10.18 -7.09
CA GLN A 20 6.83 -10.05 -6.63
C GLN A 20 7.12 -10.99 -5.47
N LEU A 21 6.19 -11.13 -4.53
CA LEU A 21 6.32 -12.06 -3.41
C LEU A 21 6.46 -13.51 -3.89
N GLY A 22 5.64 -13.94 -4.86
CA GLY A 22 5.74 -15.28 -5.44
C GLY A 22 7.09 -15.59 -6.11
N ARG A 23 7.83 -14.56 -6.56
CA ARG A 23 9.19 -14.74 -7.10
C ARG A 23 10.24 -15.00 -6.02
N MET A 24 9.97 -14.61 -4.78
CA MET A 24 10.84 -14.88 -3.62
C MET A 24 10.68 -16.32 -3.11
N GLY A 25 9.66 -17.03 -3.60
CA GLY A 25 9.40 -18.43 -3.31
C GLY A 25 8.35 -18.65 -2.21
N PRO A 26 7.89 -19.90 -2.05
CA PRO A 26 6.75 -20.23 -1.20
C PRO A 26 6.99 -19.96 0.28
N ASN A 27 8.24 -19.94 0.74
CA ASN A 27 8.55 -19.64 2.15
C ASN A 27 8.16 -18.20 2.49
N VAL A 28 8.60 -17.23 1.70
CA VAL A 28 8.27 -15.80 1.90
C VAL A 28 6.78 -15.55 1.70
N GLU A 29 6.18 -16.18 0.68
CA GLU A 29 4.74 -16.03 0.42
C GLU A 29 3.89 -16.50 1.60
N ASN A 30 4.27 -17.62 2.23
CA ASN A 30 3.55 -18.15 3.40
C ASN A 30 3.81 -17.35 4.67
N GLU A 31 4.89 -16.58 4.75
CA GLU A 31 5.17 -15.70 5.90
C GLU A 31 4.36 -14.41 5.89
N ILE A 32 3.65 -14.08 4.80
CA ILE A 32 2.91 -12.83 4.66
C ILE A 32 1.41 -13.09 4.62
N VAL A 33 0.66 -12.32 5.40
CA VAL A 33 -0.80 -12.27 5.32
C VAL A 33 -1.22 -10.96 4.67
N ALA A 34 -2.17 -11.05 3.75
CA ALA A 34 -2.82 -9.91 3.12
C ALA A 34 -4.21 -9.71 3.71
N PHE A 35 -4.54 -8.46 4.06
CA PHE A 35 -5.78 -8.10 4.71
C PHE A 35 -6.56 -7.14 3.81
N SER A 36 -7.78 -7.54 3.45
CA SER A 36 -8.69 -6.69 2.68
C SER A 36 -9.86 -6.22 3.55
N GLY A 37 -10.03 -4.90 3.67
CA GLY A 37 -11.26 -4.17 4.03
C GLY A 37 -12.17 -4.65 5.18
N SER A 38 -11.78 -5.61 6.02
CA SER A 38 -12.64 -6.16 7.08
C SER A 38 -11.92 -6.91 8.21
N GLY A 39 -10.60 -7.12 8.15
CA GLY A 39 -9.94 -8.15 8.96
C GLY A 39 -9.18 -7.69 10.21
N ILE A 40 -8.49 -6.54 10.18
CA ILE A 40 -7.65 -6.13 11.30
C ILE A 40 -8.05 -4.76 11.80
N ARG A 41 -8.45 -4.74 13.08
CA ARG A 41 -8.48 -3.56 13.92
C ARG A 41 -7.24 -3.60 14.78
N ALA A 42 -6.33 -2.64 14.61
CA ALA A 42 -5.27 -2.45 15.60
C ALA A 42 -5.93 -2.30 16.99
N GLU A 43 -5.52 -3.12 17.95
CA GLU A 43 -6.06 -3.20 19.32
C GLU A 43 -7.57 -3.47 19.44
N GLY A 44 -8.21 -4.13 18.47
CA GLY A 44 -9.64 -4.50 18.55
C GLY A 44 -10.63 -3.31 18.52
N ARG A 45 -10.15 -2.06 18.52
CA ARG A 45 -10.91 -0.79 18.39
C ARG A 45 -10.47 0.06 17.20
N GLY A 46 -9.54 -0.44 16.39
CA GLY A 46 -8.84 0.32 15.36
C GLY A 46 -9.57 0.56 14.04
N LYS A 47 -8.88 1.34 13.18
CA LYS A 47 -9.23 1.62 11.78
C LYS A 47 -8.97 0.39 10.91
N GLU A 48 -9.78 0.22 9.85
CA GLU A 48 -9.58 -0.78 8.81
C GLU A 48 -8.88 -0.14 7.62
N ALA A 49 -7.80 -0.76 7.14
CA ALA A 49 -7.11 -0.31 5.94
C ALA A 49 -7.91 -0.74 4.72
N ASP A 50 -7.80 0.02 3.62
CA ASP A 50 -8.38 -0.41 2.34
C ASP A 50 -7.74 -1.71 1.86
N PHE A 51 -6.43 -1.85 2.11
CA PHE A 51 -5.67 -3.08 1.99
C PHE A 51 -4.47 -3.03 2.93
N ALA A 52 -3.96 -4.17 3.35
CA ALA A 52 -2.76 -4.22 4.18
C ALA A 52 -2.00 -5.53 4.01
N TRP A 53 -0.73 -5.51 4.42
CA TRP A 53 0.11 -6.69 4.58
C TRP A 53 0.80 -6.67 5.94
N GLY A 54 1.19 -7.85 6.38
CA GLY A 54 2.26 -8.02 7.35
C GLY A 54 2.55 -9.49 7.64
N PRO A 55 3.39 -9.77 8.64
CA PRO A 55 3.85 -11.12 8.89
C PRO A 55 2.69 -12.00 9.38
N GLN A 56 2.74 -13.28 9.04
CA GLN A 56 1.89 -14.29 9.63
C GLN A 56 2.20 -14.41 11.12
N VAL A 57 1.26 -13.97 11.94
CA VAL A 57 1.36 -14.09 13.40
C VAL A 57 0.93 -15.51 13.80
N PRO A 58 1.68 -16.20 14.69
CA PRO A 58 1.27 -17.50 15.20
C PRO A 58 -0.12 -17.44 15.87
N PRO A 59 -0.94 -18.51 15.78
CA PRO A 59 -2.29 -18.54 16.38
C PRO A 59 -2.33 -18.26 17.89
N ASP A 60 -1.20 -18.45 18.58
CA ASP A 60 -1.07 -18.35 20.03
C ASP A 60 -0.59 -16.97 20.49
N ALA A 61 -0.40 -16.03 19.56
CA ALA A 61 0.00 -14.66 19.91
C ALA A 61 -1.12 -13.98 20.70
N VAL A 62 -0.72 -13.32 21.78
CA VAL A 62 -1.64 -12.71 22.76
C VAL A 62 -2.33 -11.45 22.20
N ASP A 63 -1.76 -10.85 21.14
CA ASP A 63 -2.36 -9.74 20.41
C ASP A 63 -2.09 -9.84 18.90
N ASP A 64 -3.07 -9.42 18.09
CA ASP A 64 -2.93 -9.25 16.63
C ASP A 64 -2.37 -7.86 16.27
N SER A 65 -1.96 -7.06 17.27
CA SER A 65 -1.72 -5.61 17.14
C SER A 65 -0.50 -5.27 16.27
N GLY A 66 0.35 -6.25 15.97
CA GLY A 66 1.55 -6.11 15.12
C GLY A 66 1.45 -6.75 13.73
N SER A 67 0.27 -7.21 13.31
CA SER A 67 0.12 -7.95 12.03
C SER A 67 0.02 -7.06 10.79
N VAL A 68 -0.23 -5.76 10.91
CA VAL A 68 -0.20 -4.80 9.79
C VAL A 68 1.09 -4.00 9.82
N THR A 69 2.01 -4.32 8.93
CA THR A 69 3.29 -3.61 8.78
C THR A 69 3.28 -2.66 7.58
N VAL A 70 2.46 -2.94 6.56
CA VAL A 70 2.25 -2.09 5.39
C VAL A 70 0.77 -1.87 5.18
N ALA A 71 0.31 -0.63 5.30
CA ALA A 71 -1.08 -0.25 5.04
C ALA A 71 -1.23 0.48 3.69
N VAL A 72 -2.35 0.27 3.02
CA VAL A 72 -2.76 0.97 1.80
C VAL A 72 -4.02 1.77 2.07
N GLU A 73 -3.98 3.05 1.70
CA GLU A 73 -5.14 3.96 1.76
C GLU A 73 -5.38 4.57 0.38
N VAL A 74 -6.58 4.38 -0.16
CA VAL A 74 -6.98 4.85 -1.49
C VAL A 74 -7.96 6.01 -1.35
N ALA A 75 -7.50 7.20 -1.68
CA ALA A 75 -8.29 8.42 -1.67
C ALA A 75 -8.84 8.74 -3.06
N VAL A 76 -10.14 8.49 -3.27
CA VAL A 76 -10.87 8.96 -4.45
C VAL A 76 -11.64 10.23 -4.07
N SER A 77 -11.17 11.41 -4.52
CA SER A 77 -11.79 12.71 -4.17
C SER A 77 -11.92 13.02 -2.67
N GLN A 78 -11.24 12.25 -1.81
CA GLN A 78 -11.21 12.48 -0.38
C GLN A 78 -10.41 13.75 -0.07
N LYS A 79 -10.84 14.53 0.94
CA LYS A 79 -10.11 15.72 1.39
C LYS A 79 -8.68 15.32 1.80
N PRO A 80 -7.64 16.06 1.37
CA PRO A 80 -6.25 15.75 1.74
C PRO A 80 -6.03 15.58 3.25
N THR A 81 -6.77 16.34 4.07
CA THR A 81 -6.71 16.26 5.54
C THR A 81 -7.20 14.92 6.10
N MET A 82 -8.18 14.29 5.46
CA MET A 82 -8.69 12.99 5.88
C MET A 82 -7.66 11.89 5.60
N LEU A 83 -7.12 11.89 4.37
CA LEU A 83 -6.05 10.93 4.01
C LEU A 83 -4.82 11.12 4.90
N LYS A 84 -4.43 12.37 5.22
CA LYS A 84 -3.31 12.61 6.14
C LYS A 84 -3.58 12.06 7.55
N ARG A 85 -4.80 12.22 8.08
CA ARG A 85 -5.19 11.63 9.36
C ARG A 85 -5.11 10.11 9.35
N ASP A 86 -5.51 9.49 8.24
CA ASP A 86 -5.44 8.04 8.04
C ASP A 86 -3.98 7.55 8.01
N ILE A 87 -3.11 8.27 7.29
CA ILE A 87 -1.66 8.03 7.29
C ILE A 87 -1.06 8.18 8.71
N ASP A 88 -1.41 9.24 9.43
CA ASP A 88 -0.92 9.48 10.80
C ASP A 88 -1.37 8.40 11.78
N TYR A 89 -2.60 7.91 11.63
CA TYR A 89 -3.10 6.80 12.44
C TYR A 89 -2.25 5.55 12.23
N TRP A 90 -2.00 5.17 10.97
CA TRP A 90 -1.26 3.95 10.66
C TRP A 90 0.18 4.00 11.12
N LEU A 91 0.85 5.14 10.96
CA LEU A 91 2.27 5.31 11.33
C LEU A 91 2.48 5.61 12.82
N SER A 92 1.41 5.89 13.56
CA SER A 92 1.49 6.14 15.00
C SER A 92 1.85 4.84 15.75
N PRO A 93 2.96 4.81 16.52
CA PRO A 93 3.38 3.63 17.27
C PRO A 93 2.37 3.16 18.33
N THR A 94 1.52 4.08 18.80
CA THR A 94 0.48 3.80 19.80
C THR A 94 -0.90 3.60 19.17
N ALA A 95 -0.97 3.38 17.85
CA ALA A 95 -2.22 3.14 17.14
C ALA A 95 -2.02 2.05 16.08
N GLY A 96 -1.83 2.41 14.81
CA GLY A 96 -1.70 1.41 13.74
C GLY A 96 -0.34 0.70 13.72
N ASN A 97 0.72 1.34 14.23
CA ASN A 97 2.09 0.81 14.31
C ASN A 97 2.63 0.17 13.01
N ALA A 98 2.17 0.64 11.85
CA ALA A 98 2.66 0.21 10.55
C ALA A 98 4.04 0.83 10.28
N ASN A 99 4.91 0.08 9.60
CA ASN A 99 6.22 0.53 9.16
C ASN A 99 6.11 1.49 7.95
N LEU A 100 5.12 1.25 7.09
CA LEU A 100 4.93 1.95 5.83
C LEU A 100 3.44 2.15 5.52
N VAL A 101 3.11 3.31 4.98
CA VAL A 101 1.80 3.56 4.35
C VAL A 101 1.98 3.89 2.88
N ILE A 102 1.24 3.18 2.02
CA ILE A 102 1.11 3.47 0.60
C ILE A 102 -0.20 4.23 0.39
N ALA A 103 -0.11 5.51 0.10
CA ALA A 103 -1.28 6.34 -0.19
C ALA A 103 -1.48 6.44 -1.71
N VAL A 104 -2.65 6.04 -2.20
CA VAL A 104 -3.03 6.16 -3.62
C VAL A 104 -4.10 7.23 -3.75
N LYS A 105 -3.76 8.35 -4.37
CA LYS A 105 -4.68 9.45 -4.66
C LYS A 105 -5.15 9.33 -6.09
N VAL A 106 -6.47 9.30 -6.27
CA VAL A 106 -7.10 9.14 -7.57
C VAL A 106 -7.85 10.44 -7.92
N GLY A 107 -7.41 11.09 -9.01
CA GLY A 107 -8.11 12.20 -9.64
C GLY A 107 -9.44 11.72 -10.22
N ARG A 108 -10.54 12.45 -9.98
CA ARG A 108 -11.89 12.05 -10.45
C ARG A 108 -12.29 12.71 -11.75
N SER A 109 -11.75 13.90 -12.02
CA SER A 109 -12.08 14.71 -13.19
C SER A 109 -10.99 14.66 -14.26
N ASP A 110 -9.86 14.07 -13.92
CA ASP A 110 -8.67 13.97 -14.74
C ASP A 110 -8.02 12.59 -14.52
N PRO A 111 -7.40 12.01 -15.57
CA PRO A 111 -6.74 10.72 -15.48
C PRO A 111 -5.36 10.89 -14.83
N GLU A 112 -5.35 11.19 -13.54
CA GLU A 112 -4.17 11.34 -12.69
C GLU A 112 -4.28 10.40 -11.49
N VAL A 113 -3.19 9.67 -11.22
CA VAL A 113 -3.01 8.85 -10.04
C VAL A 113 -1.69 9.24 -9.39
N SER A 114 -1.71 9.54 -8.10
CA SER A 114 -0.51 9.78 -7.30
C SER A 114 -0.34 8.64 -6.31
N ILE A 115 0.87 8.08 -6.23
CA ILE A 115 1.25 7.05 -5.28
C ILE A 115 2.35 7.61 -4.40
N GLU A 116 2.13 7.58 -3.09
CA GLU A 116 3.05 8.13 -2.09
C GLU A 116 3.41 7.07 -1.06
N LEU A 117 4.67 7.04 -0.66
CA LEU A 117 5.13 6.22 0.46
C LEU A 117 5.40 7.13 1.65
N TRP A 118 4.85 6.76 2.80
CA TRP A 118 4.95 7.50 4.05
C TRP A 118 5.53 6.61 5.14
N ARG A 119 6.40 7.18 5.96
CA ARG A 119 7.02 6.54 7.13
C ARG A 119 6.94 7.45 8.34
N GLN A 120 6.99 6.85 9.53
CA GLN A 120 7.13 7.62 10.77
C GLN A 120 8.53 8.24 10.83
N ALA A 121 8.59 9.51 11.21
CA ALA A 121 9.82 10.24 11.53
C ALA A 121 9.65 10.99 12.86
N ASP A 122 10.71 11.63 13.37
CA ASP A 122 10.71 12.33 14.67
C ASP A 122 9.58 13.36 14.81
N ARG A 123 9.15 13.97 13.70
CA ARG A 123 8.11 15.01 13.65
C ARG A 123 6.75 14.49 13.13
N GLY A 124 6.54 13.18 13.16
CA GLY A 124 5.34 12.52 12.63
C GLY A 124 5.53 11.94 11.23
N ALA A 125 4.43 11.61 10.56
CA ALA A 125 4.47 10.99 9.25
C ALA A 125 5.17 11.88 8.21
N HIS A 126 6.14 11.29 7.51
CA HIS A 126 6.93 11.92 6.47
C HIS A 126 6.82 11.14 5.16
N ARG A 127 6.58 11.85 4.06
CA ARG A 127 6.51 11.26 2.72
C ARG A 127 7.93 11.03 2.19
N THR A 128 8.32 9.77 2.05
CA THR A 128 9.65 9.38 1.54
C THR A 128 9.70 9.24 0.02
N GLN A 129 8.55 8.98 -0.62
CA GLN A 129 8.48 8.86 -2.07
C GLN A 129 7.16 9.41 -2.60
N HIS A 130 7.19 9.90 -3.84
CA HIS A 130 6.02 10.38 -4.55
C HIS A 130 6.18 10.13 -6.06
N THR A 131 5.24 9.39 -6.63
CA THR A 131 5.18 9.11 -8.07
C THR A 131 3.80 9.51 -8.59
N ILE A 132 3.77 10.25 -9.69
CA ILE A 132 2.54 10.71 -10.34
C ILE A 132 2.44 10.10 -11.72
N ILE A 133 1.29 9.54 -12.03
CA ILE A 133 0.98 8.88 -13.29
C ILE A 133 -0.19 9.62 -13.91
N LYS A 134 -0.01 10.18 -15.11
CA LYS A 134 -1.04 10.97 -15.81
C LYS A 134 -1.25 10.45 -17.22
N LYS A 135 -2.47 10.57 -17.74
CA LYS A 135 -2.78 10.36 -19.16
C LYS A 135 -2.94 11.71 -19.86
N VAL A 136 -2.09 11.99 -20.85
CA VAL A 136 -2.14 13.22 -21.66
C VAL A 136 -2.17 12.81 -23.14
N ASN A 137 -3.21 13.22 -23.88
CA ASN A 137 -3.37 12.89 -25.30
C ASN A 137 -3.15 11.39 -25.60
N SER A 138 -3.77 10.52 -24.80
CA SER A 138 -3.65 9.05 -24.87
C SER A 138 -2.27 8.46 -24.55
N ARG A 139 -1.28 9.29 -24.18
CA ARG A 139 0.03 8.84 -23.69
C ARG A 139 0.06 8.85 -22.17
N VAL A 140 0.70 7.85 -21.59
CA VAL A 140 0.96 7.80 -20.15
C VAL A 140 2.28 8.49 -19.86
N ILE A 141 2.25 9.39 -18.87
CA ILE A 141 3.42 10.12 -18.37
C ILE A 141 3.58 9.73 -16.90
N ILE A 142 4.77 9.27 -16.54
CA ILE A 142 5.12 8.90 -15.16
C ILE A 142 6.22 9.84 -14.68
N LEU A 143 5.92 10.58 -13.62
CA LEU A 143 6.82 11.52 -12.96
C LEU A 143 7.22 10.93 -11.61
N GLY A 144 8.51 10.75 -11.38
CA GLY A 144 9.05 10.08 -10.19
C GLY A 144 9.59 8.68 -10.48
N ASP A 145 9.93 7.97 -9.41
CA ASP A 145 10.62 6.68 -9.44
C ASP A 145 9.68 5.49 -9.21
N GLU A 146 10.24 4.29 -9.34
CA GLU A 146 9.55 3.03 -9.01
C GLU A 146 9.27 2.92 -7.53
N VAL A 147 8.14 2.34 -7.15
CA VAL A 147 7.77 2.20 -5.74
C VAL A 147 8.43 0.97 -5.15
N THR A 148 9.22 1.15 -4.09
CA THR A 148 9.90 0.04 -3.40
C THR A 148 9.43 -0.10 -1.96
N ILE A 149 8.90 -1.27 -1.63
CA ILE A 149 8.55 -1.68 -0.26
C ILE A 149 9.74 -2.50 0.26
N PRO A 150 10.50 -2.01 1.27
CA PRO A 150 11.58 -2.78 1.82
C PRO A 150 11.09 -4.08 2.44
N PHE A 151 11.84 -5.16 2.22
CA PHE A 151 11.53 -6.48 2.77
C PHE A 151 11.33 -6.43 4.29
N LYS A 152 12.22 -5.71 4.98
CA LYS A 152 12.15 -5.52 6.44
C LYS A 152 10.92 -4.72 6.88
N ASP A 153 10.44 -3.80 6.06
CA ASP A 153 9.24 -3.02 6.39
C ASP A 153 7.99 -3.91 6.24
N LEU A 154 8.04 -4.92 5.35
CA LEU A 154 6.94 -5.86 5.11
C LEU A 154 6.88 -6.99 6.14
N LEU A 155 8.01 -7.62 6.47
CA LEU A 155 8.06 -8.78 7.37
C LEU A 155 8.55 -8.47 8.80
N GLY A 156 9.03 -7.25 9.05
CA GLY A 156 9.56 -6.86 10.37
C GLY A 156 10.89 -7.51 10.73
N ARG A 157 11.55 -8.20 9.78
CA ARG A 157 12.84 -8.87 9.97
C ARG A 157 13.81 -8.60 8.82
N GLU A 158 15.09 -8.73 9.09
CA GLU A 158 16.13 -8.67 8.06
C GLU A 158 16.05 -9.89 7.12
N ARG A 159 16.66 -9.72 5.95
CA ARG A 159 16.78 -10.78 4.94
C ARG A 159 17.69 -11.89 5.47
N SER A 160 17.28 -13.13 5.28
CA SER A 160 17.99 -14.34 5.70
C SER A 160 18.54 -15.15 4.52
N ALA A 161 18.00 -14.93 3.32
CA ALA A 161 18.39 -15.65 2.11
C ALA A 161 18.52 -14.70 0.89
N PRO A 162 19.35 -15.01 -0.11
CA PRO A 162 19.53 -14.17 -1.30
C PRO A 162 18.25 -13.93 -2.13
N GLY A 163 17.26 -14.81 -2.02
CA GLY A 163 15.95 -14.67 -2.70
C GLY A 163 15.00 -13.68 -2.02
N GLU A 164 15.29 -13.27 -0.78
CA GLU A 164 14.53 -12.26 -0.05
C GLU A 164 15.01 -10.88 -0.48
N ILE A 165 14.20 -10.18 -1.28
CA ILE A 165 14.52 -8.87 -1.85
C ILE A 165 13.41 -7.87 -1.56
N ASP A 166 13.66 -6.59 -1.77
CA ASP A 166 12.60 -5.59 -1.67
C ASP A 166 11.56 -5.79 -2.79
N VAL A 167 10.30 -5.49 -2.48
CA VAL A 167 9.24 -5.51 -3.48
C VAL A 167 9.29 -4.20 -4.25
N THR A 168 9.75 -4.26 -5.50
CA THR A 168 9.71 -3.11 -6.41
C THR A 168 8.55 -3.23 -7.39
N ILE A 169 7.74 -2.18 -7.44
CA ILE A 169 6.65 -1.98 -8.39
C ILE A 169 7.19 -1.05 -9.48
N THR A 170 7.51 -1.65 -10.64
CA THR A 170 8.16 -0.95 -11.75
C THR A 170 7.24 0.10 -12.38
N LYS A 171 7.79 0.99 -13.21
CA LYS A 171 6.99 1.99 -13.93
C LYS A 171 5.90 1.35 -14.80
N GLU A 172 6.18 0.22 -15.43
CA GLU A 172 5.20 -0.53 -16.23
C GLU A 172 4.08 -1.11 -15.34
N GLN A 173 4.42 -1.56 -14.13
CA GLN A 173 3.43 -2.05 -13.15
C GLN A 173 2.55 -0.92 -12.63
N LEU A 174 3.15 0.23 -12.31
CA LEU A 174 2.45 1.44 -11.90
C LEU A 174 1.51 1.94 -13.01
N GLU A 175 1.94 1.88 -14.27
CA GLU A 175 1.08 2.17 -15.41
C GLU A 175 -0.13 1.21 -15.49
N ARG A 176 0.06 -0.09 -15.24
CA ARG A 176 -1.06 -1.06 -15.19
C ARG A 176 -2.07 -0.70 -14.11
N VAL A 177 -1.60 -0.34 -12.91
CA VAL A 177 -2.46 0.14 -11.81
C VAL A 177 -3.27 1.36 -12.25
N ALA A 178 -2.62 2.38 -12.82
CA ALA A 178 -3.29 3.60 -13.27
C ALA A 178 -4.32 3.32 -14.38
N ARG A 179 -3.99 2.48 -15.36
CA ARG A 179 -4.91 2.09 -16.44
C ARG A 179 -6.13 1.33 -15.91
N ALA A 180 -5.97 0.46 -14.93
CA ALA A 180 -7.09 -0.24 -14.30
C ALA A 180 -8.06 0.73 -13.62
N ILE A 181 -7.52 1.73 -12.91
CA ILE A 181 -8.30 2.82 -12.27
C ILE A 181 -9.05 3.64 -13.34
N TRP A 182 -8.33 4.16 -14.34
CA TRP A 182 -8.91 4.98 -15.40
C TRP A 182 -9.98 4.25 -16.23
N SER A 183 -9.83 2.94 -16.42
CA SER A 183 -10.85 2.13 -17.08
C SER A 183 -12.19 2.15 -16.33
N GLN A 184 -12.17 2.12 -14.99
CA GLN A 184 -13.39 2.25 -14.17
C GLN A 184 -13.97 3.66 -14.23
N GLN A 185 -13.12 4.67 -14.37
CA GLN A 185 -13.50 6.08 -14.52
C GLN A 185 -13.93 6.46 -15.95
N ARG A 186 -13.69 5.56 -16.93
CA ARG A 186 -13.97 5.74 -18.36
C ARG A 186 -13.13 6.84 -19.04
N PHE A 187 -11.85 6.94 -18.67
CA PHE A 187 -10.86 7.83 -19.30
C PHE A 187 -10.05 7.20 -20.43
#